data_AF-A0A4Q7NXF8-F1
#
_entry.id   AF-A0A4Q7NXF8-F1
#
_cell.length_a   1.000
_cell.length_b   1.000
_cell.length_c   1.000
_cell.angle_alpha   90.00
_cell.angle_beta   90.00
_cell.angle_gamma   90.00
#
_symmetry.space_group_name_H-M   'P 1'
#
loop_
_entity.id
_entity.type
_entity.pdbx_description
1 polymer ?
#
loop_
_entity_poly.entity_id
_entity_poly.type
_entity_poly.pdbx_seq_one_letter_code
_entity_poly.pdbx_strand_id
1 'polypeptide(L)'
;MSTDPRLDAYPDLTGARFGGTVIAVSDEFFGPAERMLQPDRPVSRRGTYDEHGQWMDGWETRRRRGERRYDGAADWAVIRLGAPGVPTVVVVDTGWFSGNQMESAALDGTWLPGNPSPSEVLAAEWEELLPPQPLEPDALHALPVPVSRTVTHVRLRAAPDGGIARLRVHGPALPDPRLADGLTVDLAAAEWGGIVPSCSDMHFGRRANLVAPGEARSMGEGWETRRRRGPGADWVRLTLATECTLRQVILDTRHFKGNAPESAELSGRSSREEWVPLVPPTPLQPDQRHHLAVDSAEPVRELLLTVHPDGGVARLRTAAVPTAAGRREWAERWLDALPEAALRRELTAVCGSSRWVEDVLSRRPFLDALPSVAEEVWNTLPDRDRLEALLAHPRIGEKPRAGSQERREQAGADGADTAVLAEIATGNAAYEERFGFTYVVRASGRTADEMLALLRQRLDNDPETELEVASAQQLEILLLRVRRLLEGP
;
A
#
# COMPACT_ATOMS: atom_id res chain seq x y z
N MET A 1 4.97 29.00 2.78
CA MET A 1 4.55 27.65 2.34
C MET A 1 5.82 26.91 2.00
N SER A 2 6.04 25.72 2.58
CA SER A 2 7.17 24.89 2.19
C SER A 2 7.13 24.68 0.67
N THR A 3 8.28 24.85 0.02
CA THR A 3 8.46 24.71 -1.43
C THR A 3 8.69 23.25 -1.85
N ASP A 4 8.52 22.30 -0.94
CA ASP A 4 8.74 20.89 -1.24
C ASP A 4 7.63 20.37 -2.17
N PRO A 5 7.97 20.03 -3.44
CA PRO A 5 6.97 19.59 -4.41
C PRO A 5 6.26 18.29 -4.02
N ARG A 6 6.84 17.51 -3.09
CA ARG A 6 6.25 16.25 -2.60
C ARG A 6 4.96 16.48 -1.80
N LEU A 7 4.83 17.62 -1.14
CA LEU A 7 3.64 17.97 -0.35
C LEU A 7 2.38 18.17 -1.22
N ASP A 8 2.57 18.54 -2.49
CA ASP A 8 1.50 18.69 -3.48
C ASP A 8 1.36 17.46 -4.39
N ALA A 9 2.33 16.54 -4.35
CA ALA A 9 2.32 15.32 -5.14
C ALA A 9 1.64 14.15 -4.40
N TYR A 10 1.84 14.06 -3.08
CA TYR A 10 1.39 12.92 -2.28
C TYR A 10 0.30 13.27 -1.28
N PRO A 11 -0.66 12.35 -1.04
CA PRO A 11 -1.67 12.54 -0.01
C PRO A 11 -1.05 12.60 1.39
N ASP A 12 -1.76 13.23 2.32
CA ASP A 12 -1.50 13.08 3.75
C ASP A 12 -2.18 11.79 4.24
N LEU A 13 -1.37 10.78 4.55
CA LEU A 13 -1.81 9.46 5.00
C LEU A 13 -2.39 9.49 6.43
N THR A 14 -2.07 10.50 7.23
CA THR A 14 -2.65 10.68 8.58
C THR A 14 -3.95 11.48 8.59
N GLY A 15 -4.32 12.11 7.47
CA GLY A 15 -5.46 13.01 7.42
C GLY A 15 -6.78 12.31 7.72
N ALA A 16 -7.63 12.94 8.51
CA ALA A 16 -8.94 12.37 8.89
C ALA A 16 -9.83 12.08 7.67
N ARG A 17 -9.73 12.91 6.61
CA ARG A 17 -10.43 12.67 5.33
C ARG A 17 -9.89 11.45 4.58
N PHE A 18 -8.63 11.11 4.81
CA PHE A 18 -8.00 9.94 4.22
C PHE A 18 -8.28 8.66 5.01
N GLY A 19 -8.92 8.77 6.19
CA GLY A 19 -9.20 7.66 7.09
C GLY A 19 -8.25 7.55 8.29
N GLY A 20 -7.30 8.49 8.42
CA GLY A 20 -6.36 8.51 9.54
C GLY A 20 -7.08 8.64 10.89
N THR A 21 -6.65 7.87 11.89
CA THR A 21 -7.34 7.76 13.19
C THR A 21 -6.33 7.70 14.33
N VAL A 22 -6.54 8.48 15.40
CA VAL A 22 -5.78 8.33 16.65
C VAL A 22 -6.26 7.06 17.36
N ILE A 23 -5.33 6.15 17.66
CA ILE A 23 -5.60 4.88 18.34
C ILE A 23 -5.41 5.02 19.85
N ALA A 24 -4.37 5.75 20.25
CA ALA A 24 -4.01 5.98 21.64
C ALA A 24 -3.11 7.21 21.76
N VAL A 25 -3.10 7.80 22.95
CA VAL A 25 -2.33 9.00 23.28
C VAL A 25 -1.91 8.95 24.75
N SER A 26 -0.76 9.54 25.08
CA SER A 26 -0.26 9.59 26.46
C SER A 26 -1.05 10.56 27.35
N ASP A 27 -1.38 11.73 26.82
CA ASP A 27 -2.14 12.80 27.45
C ASP A 27 -2.75 13.69 26.36
N GLU A 28 -3.95 14.22 26.57
CA GLU A 28 -4.61 15.13 25.63
C GLU A 28 -5.48 16.16 26.35
N PHE A 29 -5.04 16.57 27.55
CA PHE A 29 -5.90 17.31 28.47
C PHE A 29 -6.40 18.63 27.92
N PHE A 30 -5.54 19.44 27.29
CA PHE A 30 -5.92 20.78 26.81
C PHE A 30 -6.44 20.77 25.37
N GLY A 31 -6.02 19.78 24.58
CA GLY A 31 -6.42 19.64 23.18
C GLY A 31 -6.41 18.18 22.75
N PRO A 32 -7.53 17.67 22.20
CA PRO A 32 -7.64 16.28 21.75
C PRO A 32 -6.71 16.01 20.56
N ALA A 33 -6.06 14.84 20.56
CA ALA A 33 -5.07 14.50 19.55
C ALA A 33 -5.63 14.45 18.12
N GLU A 34 -6.92 14.16 17.95
CA GLU A 34 -7.61 14.09 16.65
C GLU A 34 -7.61 15.43 15.90
N ARG A 35 -7.45 16.57 16.60
CA ARG A 35 -7.34 17.87 15.95
C ARG A 35 -6.10 17.96 15.05
N MET A 36 -5.04 17.23 15.36
CA MET A 36 -3.84 17.18 14.50
C MET A 36 -4.16 16.66 13.10
N LEU A 37 -5.15 15.79 12.96
CA LEU A 37 -5.49 15.09 11.71
C LEU A 37 -6.49 15.86 10.85
N GLN A 38 -7.01 16.99 11.34
CA GLN A 38 -8.00 17.79 10.61
C GLN A 38 -7.37 18.44 9.38
N PRO A 39 -8.04 18.41 8.20
CA PRO A 39 -7.44 18.85 6.93
C PRO A 39 -7.22 20.36 6.85
N ASP A 40 -8.04 21.13 7.55
CA ASP A 40 -8.01 22.59 7.52
C ASP A 40 -6.82 23.14 8.30
N ARG A 41 -6.35 24.35 7.92
CA ARG A 41 -5.31 25.05 8.68
C ARG A 41 -5.77 25.33 10.10
N PRO A 42 -4.86 25.29 11.09
CA PRO A 42 -5.23 25.57 12.46
C PRO A 42 -5.70 27.03 12.61
N VAL A 43 -6.73 27.24 13.43
CA VAL A 43 -7.29 28.56 13.72
C VAL A 43 -7.13 28.92 15.19
N SER A 44 -6.97 30.22 15.46
CA SER A 44 -7.02 30.74 16.83
C SER A 44 -8.41 31.21 17.18
N ARG A 45 -8.91 30.82 18.36
CA ARG A 45 -10.13 31.36 18.98
C ARG A 45 -9.80 31.94 20.35
N ARG A 46 -8.86 32.89 20.40
CA ARG A 46 -8.46 33.54 21.65
C ARG A 46 -9.68 34.04 22.44
N GLY A 47 -9.69 33.78 23.75
CA GLY A 47 -10.81 34.12 24.63
C GLY A 47 -11.95 33.09 24.64
N THR A 48 -11.87 32.02 23.85
CA THR A 48 -12.78 30.87 23.95
C THR A 48 -12.19 29.85 24.92
N TYR A 49 -12.97 29.45 25.92
CA TYR A 49 -12.57 28.48 26.94
C TYR A 49 -13.54 27.31 26.98
N ASP A 50 -13.00 26.13 27.28
CA ASP A 50 -13.76 24.92 27.61
C ASP A 50 -13.42 24.48 29.05
N GLU A 51 -13.86 23.29 29.45
CA GLU A 51 -13.62 22.75 30.79
C GLU A 51 -12.13 22.43 31.08
N HIS A 52 -11.28 22.44 30.05
CA HIS A 52 -9.85 22.14 30.15
C HIS A 52 -8.98 23.38 30.04
N GLY A 53 -9.49 24.51 29.56
CA GLY A 53 -8.78 25.77 29.52
C GLY A 53 -9.09 26.58 28.28
N GLN A 54 -8.09 27.28 27.76
CA GLN A 54 -8.25 27.95 26.48
C GLN A 54 -8.42 26.89 25.39
N TRP A 55 -9.42 27.05 24.53
CA TRP A 55 -9.62 26.14 23.42
C TRP A 55 -8.45 26.25 22.42
N MET A 56 -7.85 25.12 22.09
CA MET A 56 -6.72 25.02 21.15
C MET A 56 -7.05 24.17 19.94
N ASP A 57 -6.72 24.66 18.73
CA ASP A 57 -6.91 23.90 17.49
C ASP A 57 -5.72 22.98 17.22
N GLY A 58 -5.51 22.02 18.10
CA GLY A 58 -4.40 21.07 18.06
C GLY A 58 -4.45 20.08 19.21
N TRP A 59 -3.46 19.18 19.23
CA TRP A 59 -3.16 18.36 20.40
C TRP A 59 -2.38 19.19 21.40
N GLU A 60 -2.79 19.18 22.68
CA GLU A 60 -2.01 19.81 23.75
C GLU A 60 -2.09 19.01 25.05
N THR A 61 -0.91 18.74 25.62
CA THR A 61 -0.73 17.92 26.82
C THR A 61 -0.56 18.75 28.09
N ARG A 62 -0.80 18.12 29.25
CA ARG A 62 -0.51 18.75 30.55
C ARG A 62 0.98 19.03 30.72
N ARG A 63 1.28 20.20 31.31
CA ARG A 63 2.63 20.51 31.78
C ARG A 63 3.15 19.44 32.74
N ARG A 64 4.36 18.94 32.49
CA ARG A 64 5.03 18.00 33.39
C ARG A 64 5.47 18.70 34.67
N ARG A 65 5.37 17.98 35.80
CA ARG A 65 5.68 18.48 37.15
C ARG A 65 6.49 17.45 37.93
N GLY A 66 7.23 17.92 38.94
CA GLY A 66 8.03 17.06 39.81
C GLY A 66 9.12 16.30 39.03
N GLU A 67 9.35 15.04 39.38
CA GLU A 67 10.36 14.17 38.76
C GLU A 67 10.14 13.99 37.25
N ARG A 68 8.88 13.97 36.80
CA ARG A 68 8.51 13.88 35.37
C ARG A 68 8.94 15.08 34.53
N ARG A 69 9.27 16.21 35.16
CA ARG A 69 9.72 17.41 34.44
C ARG A 69 11.11 17.24 33.82
N TYR A 70 11.92 16.33 34.36
CA TYR A 70 13.34 16.18 34.01
C TYR A 70 13.71 14.75 33.62
N ASP A 71 12.72 13.86 33.45
CA ASP A 71 12.95 12.46 33.08
C ASP A 71 13.30 12.28 31.58
N GLY A 72 13.17 13.34 30.78
CA GLY A 72 13.43 13.33 29.33
C GLY A 72 12.41 12.52 28.53
N ALA A 73 11.31 12.07 29.14
CA ALA A 73 10.28 11.34 28.41
C ALA A 73 9.48 12.27 27.48
N ALA A 74 9.07 11.75 26.34
CA ALA A 74 8.18 12.42 25.41
C ALA A 74 6.72 12.05 25.68
N ASP A 75 5.79 12.95 25.38
CA ASP A 75 4.40 12.58 25.14
C ASP A 75 4.28 11.96 23.75
N TRP A 76 3.26 11.13 23.56
CA TRP A 76 3.11 10.39 22.31
C TRP A 76 1.66 10.26 21.87
N ALA A 77 1.48 10.15 20.55
CA ALA A 77 0.22 9.81 19.91
C ALA A 77 0.46 8.71 18.87
N VAL A 78 -0.34 7.66 18.91
CA VAL A 78 -0.32 6.55 17.95
C VAL A 78 -1.47 6.76 16.97
N ILE A 79 -1.15 6.79 15.68
CA ILE A 79 -2.09 7.05 14.60
C ILE A 79 -2.06 5.90 13.60
N ARG A 80 -3.23 5.35 13.28
CA ARG A 80 -3.41 4.46 12.13
C ARG A 80 -3.54 5.32 10.88
N LEU A 81 -2.77 5.00 9.83
CA LEU A 81 -2.86 5.67 8.54
C LEU A 81 -4.16 5.30 7.82
N GLY A 82 -4.66 6.20 6.99
CA GLY A 82 -5.85 5.96 6.18
C GLY A 82 -5.66 4.91 5.08
N ALA A 83 -4.42 4.79 4.57
CA ALA A 83 -3.97 3.66 3.78
C ALA A 83 -2.51 3.33 4.14
N PRO A 84 -2.06 2.07 3.98
CA PRO A 84 -0.64 1.76 4.06
C PRO A 84 0.12 2.56 3.01
N GLY A 85 1.31 3.04 3.34
CA GLY A 85 2.09 3.85 2.41
C GLY A 85 3.49 4.13 2.91
N VAL A 86 4.29 4.75 2.04
CA VAL A 86 5.71 5.04 2.30
C VAL A 86 5.86 6.50 2.69
N PRO A 87 6.09 6.86 3.96
CA PRO A 87 6.30 8.24 4.36
C PRO A 87 7.51 8.85 3.65
N THR A 88 7.34 10.06 3.11
CA THR A 88 8.40 10.78 2.39
C THR A 88 8.70 12.15 3.01
N VAL A 89 7.67 12.81 3.54
CA VAL A 89 7.77 14.09 4.24
C VAL A 89 6.77 14.11 5.38
N VAL A 90 7.22 14.46 6.57
CA VAL A 90 6.36 14.72 7.73
C VAL A 90 6.23 16.23 7.89
N VAL A 91 5.01 16.71 8.08
CA VAL A 91 4.76 18.10 8.45
C VAL A 91 4.30 18.18 9.88
N VAL A 92 5.04 18.94 10.70
CA VAL A 92 4.66 19.30 12.06
C VAL A 92 4.37 20.80 12.09
N ASP A 93 3.11 21.14 12.32
CA ASP A 93 2.63 22.51 12.42
C ASP A 93 2.45 22.87 13.90
N THR A 94 3.20 23.85 14.39
CA THR A 94 3.05 24.43 15.74
C THR A 94 2.23 25.72 15.72
N GLY A 95 1.48 25.97 14.64
CA GLY A 95 0.67 27.16 14.47
C GLY A 95 -0.21 27.49 15.67
N TRP A 96 -0.13 28.74 16.13
CA TRP A 96 -0.78 29.28 17.33
C TRP A 96 -0.26 28.77 18.68
N PHE A 97 0.72 27.87 18.70
CA PHE A 97 1.50 27.53 19.89
C PHE A 97 2.80 28.34 19.90
N SER A 98 2.78 29.48 20.59
CA SER A 98 3.84 30.51 20.53
C SER A 98 4.62 30.66 21.85
N GLY A 99 4.92 29.54 22.50
CA GLY A 99 5.58 29.47 23.81
C GLY A 99 5.17 28.23 24.64
N ASN A 100 4.12 27.53 24.21
CA ASN A 100 3.65 26.25 24.76
C ASN A 100 3.68 25.13 23.71
N GLN A 101 4.40 25.32 22.60
CA GLN A 101 4.64 24.24 21.65
C GLN A 101 5.55 23.17 22.25
N MET A 102 5.43 21.95 21.75
CA MET A 102 6.46 20.93 21.96
C MET A 102 7.77 21.42 21.35
N GLU A 103 8.88 21.22 22.05
CA GLU A 103 10.21 21.71 21.63
C GLU A 103 10.86 20.79 20.59
N SER A 104 10.46 19.52 20.56
CA SER A 104 10.92 18.57 19.54
C SER A 104 9.87 17.53 19.18
N ALA A 105 9.97 16.98 17.98
CA ALA A 105 9.17 15.85 17.53
C ALA A 105 10.01 14.81 16.79
N ALA A 106 9.71 13.54 17.04
CA ALA A 106 10.20 12.36 16.33
C ALA A 106 9.00 11.53 15.83
N LEU A 107 9.22 10.68 14.83
CA LEU A 107 8.20 9.80 14.29
C LEU A 107 8.73 8.38 14.18
N ASP A 108 8.01 7.44 14.75
CA ASP A 108 8.22 6.01 14.53
C ASP A 108 7.12 5.43 13.62
N GLY A 109 7.39 4.29 13.01
CA GLY A 109 6.46 3.58 12.12
C GLY A 109 6.41 2.08 12.41
N THR A 110 5.29 1.46 12.07
CA THR A 110 5.15 -0.01 12.13
C THR A 110 4.22 -0.56 11.04
N TRP A 111 4.46 -1.80 10.65
CA TRP A 111 3.66 -2.55 9.68
C TRP A 111 2.86 -3.65 10.38
N LEU A 112 1.56 -3.41 10.53
CA LEU A 112 0.59 -4.30 11.13
C LEU A 112 -0.59 -4.45 10.17
N PRO A 113 -0.51 -5.38 9.20
CA PRO A 113 -1.55 -5.56 8.20
C PRO A 113 -2.81 -6.15 8.83
N GLY A 114 -3.95 -5.98 8.13
CA GLY A 114 -5.24 -6.47 8.61
C GLY A 114 -5.91 -5.50 9.59
N ASN A 115 -6.52 -6.04 10.64
CA ASN A 115 -7.33 -5.27 11.60
C ASN A 115 -6.85 -5.52 13.05
N PRO A 116 -5.61 -5.09 13.40
CA PRO A 116 -5.09 -5.30 14.75
C PRO A 116 -5.92 -4.52 15.78
N SER A 117 -6.07 -5.09 16.96
CA SER A 117 -6.64 -4.44 18.14
C SER A 117 -5.71 -3.33 18.66
N PRO A 118 -6.23 -2.33 19.39
CA PRO A 118 -5.38 -1.29 20.00
C PRO A 118 -4.26 -1.85 20.89
N SER A 119 -4.49 -2.94 21.61
CA SER A 119 -3.47 -3.61 22.42
C SER A 119 -2.34 -4.20 21.58
N GLU A 120 -2.65 -4.81 20.43
CA GLU A 120 -1.64 -5.34 19.52
C GLU A 120 -0.81 -4.20 18.91
N VAL A 121 -1.45 -3.08 18.54
CA VAL A 121 -0.74 -1.91 18.01
C VAL A 121 0.22 -1.32 19.05
N LEU A 122 -0.20 -1.19 20.31
CA LEU A 122 0.64 -0.66 21.38
C LEU A 122 1.82 -1.59 21.74
N ALA A 123 1.64 -2.89 21.61
CA ALA A 123 2.68 -3.90 21.89
C ALA A 123 3.63 -4.15 20.70
N ALA A 124 3.37 -3.55 19.54
CA ALA A 124 4.17 -3.77 18.34
C ALA A 124 5.60 -3.24 18.48
N GLU A 125 6.48 -3.75 17.63
CA GLU A 125 7.80 -3.18 17.41
C GLU A 125 7.69 -1.94 16.51
N TRP A 126 8.43 -0.89 16.86
CA TRP A 126 8.39 0.42 16.21
C TRP A 126 9.78 0.76 15.68
N GLU A 127 9.86 1.15 14.41
CA GLU A 127 11.09 1.59 13.75
C GLU A 127 11.12 3.12 13.68
N GLU A 128 12.25 3.74 13.98
CA GLU A 128 12.40 5.19 13.89
C GLU A 128 12.40 5.62 12.42
N LEU A 129 11.38 6.38 12.01
CA LEU A 129 11.29 6.97 10.67
C LEU A 129 11.96 8.34 10.61
N LEU A 130 11.81 9.12 11.67
CA LEU A 130 12.35 10.47 11.79
C LEU A 130 12.91 10.65 13.21
N PRO A 131 14.23 10.87 13.37
CA PRO A 131 14.82 11.15 14.67
C PRO A 131 14.32 12.50 15.22
N PRO A 132 14.44 12.77 16.53
CA PRO A 132 13.98 14.02 17.14
C PRO A 132 14.49 15.26 16.38
N GLN A 133 13.55 16.08 15.90
CA GLN A 133 13.80 17.35 15.25
C GLN A 133 13.34 18.50 16.16
N PRO A 134 14.12 19.59 16.28
CA PRO A 134 13.69 20.78 17.01
C PRO A 134 12.50 21.45 16.30
N LEU A 135 11.61 22.03 17.08
CA LEU A 135 10.44 22.76 16.60
C LEU A 135 10.48 24.21 17.08
N GLU A 136 10.24 25.12 16.15
CA GLU A 136 10.05 26.54 16.42
C GLU A 136 8.60 26.84 16.84
N PRO A 137 8.38 27.88 17.67
CA PRO A 137 7.03 28.37 17.98
C PRO A 137 6.32 28.89 16.73
N ASP A 138 5.02 28.62 16.62
CA ASP A 138 4.14 29.17 15.58
C ASP A 138 4.68 29.00 14.15
N ALA A 139 5.15 27.79 13.84
CA ALA A 139 5.90 27.50 12.62
C ALA A 139 5.47 26.18 11.96
N LEU A 140 5.72 26.11 10.64
CA LEU A 140 5.49 24.92 9.83
C LEU A 140 6.82 24.24 9.53
N HIS A 141 6.97 22.99 9.97
CA HIS A 141 8.19 22.20 9.78
C HIS A 141 7.92 21.10 8.77
N ALA A 142 8.53 21.16 7.60
CA ALA A 142 8.47 20.09 6.59
C ALA A 142 9.77 19.29 6.66
N LEU A 143 9.68 18.06 7.16
CA LEU A 143 10.80 17.22 7.58
C LEU A 143 10.88 16.00 6.64
N PRO A 144 11.91 15.88 5.79
CA PRO A 144 12.08 14.72 4.92
C PRO A 144 12.29 13.44 5.73
N VAL A 145 11.65 12.36 5.31
CA VAL A 145 11.84 11.03 5.92
C VAL A 145 12.97 10.30 5.18
N PRO A 146 14.07 9.92 5.85
CA PRO A 146 15.20 9.24 5.20
C PRO A 146 14.92 7.76 4.88
N VAL A 147 13.97 7.12 5.57
CA VAL A 147 13.66 5.69 5.43
C VAL A 147 12.53 5.49 4.42
N SER A 148 12.76 4.65 3.41
CA SER A 148 11.77 4.30 2.39
C SER A 148 11.11 2.95 2.68
N ARG A 149 10.31 2.87 3.74
CA ARG A 149 9.54 1.67 4.12
C ARG A 149 8.05 1.97 4.20
N THR A 150 7.23 1.00 3.82
CA THR A 150 5.77 1.12 3.99
C THR A 150 5.39 0.89 5.44
N VAL A 151 4.46 1.70 5.94
CA VAL A 151 3.92 1.60 7.30
C VAL A 151 2.40 1.67 7.27
N THR A 152 1.79 1.13 8.31
CA THR A 152 0.33 1.15 8.52
C THR A 152 -0.06 2.07 9.67
N HIS A 153 0.85 2.26 10.61
CA HIS A 153 0.68 3.08 11.79
C HIS A 153 1.95 3.90 12.01
N VAL A 154 1.78 5.07 12.60
CA VAL A 154 2.87 5.93 13.04
C VAL A 154 2.70 6.29 14.51
N ARG A 155 3.81 6.52 15.21
CA ARG A 155 3.82 7.03 16.58
C ARG A 155 4.60 8.34 16.60
N LEU A 156 3.88 9.44 16.80
CA LEU A 156 4.47 10.74 17.07
C LEU A 156 4.99 10.72 18.51
N ARG A 157 6.26 11.08 18.70
CA ARG A 157 6.87 11.33 20.02
C ARG A 157 7.24 12.81 20.07
N ALA A 158 6.64 13.57 20.98
CA ALA A 158 6.88 15.00 21.11
C ALA A 158 7.30 15.33 22.55
N ALA A 159 8.36 16.12 22.69
CA ALA A 159 8.98 16.38 23.99
C ALA A 159 9.14 17.88 24.27
N PRO A 160 9.18 18.27 25.56
CA PRO A 160 8.85 17.43 26.72
C PRO A 160 7.33 17.29 26.96
N ASP A 161 6.60 18.38 26.81
CA ASP A 161 5.15 18.52 26.86
C ASP A 161 4.75 19.83 26.13
N GLY A 162 3.47 20.03 25.83
CA GLY A 162 3.00 21.20 25.08
C GLY A 162 2.04 20.84 23.95
N GLY A 163 2.06 21.62 22.86
CA GLY A 163 1.10 21.45 21.79
C GLY A 163 1.66 21.38 20.36
N ILE A 164 0.91 20.69 19.51
CA ILE A 164 1.10 20.54 18.07
C ILE A 164 -0.25 20.75 17.39
N ALA A 165 -0.31 21.68 16.44
CA ALA A 165 -1.53 22.07 15.75
C ALA A 165 -1.95 21.04 14.70
N ARG A 166 -1.01 20.62 13.84
CA ARG A 166 -1.25 19.60 12.80
C ARG A 166 -0.07 18.66 12.65
N LEU A 167 -0.40 17.41 12.37
CA LEU A 167 0.53 16.40 11.86
C LEU A 167 0.08 16.02 10.45
N ARG A 168 1.02 15.97 9.50
CA ARG A 168 0.80 15.38 8.18
C ARG A 168 1.91 14.38 7.89
N VAL A 169 1.56 13.24 7.34
CA VAL A 169 2.54 12.27 6.83
C VAL A 169 2.29 12.09 5.35
N HIS A 170 3.07 12.78 4.54
CA HIS A 170 2.95 12.76 3.09
C HIS A 170 3.76 11.62 2.49
N GLY A 171 3.12 10.83 1.64
CA GLY A 171 3.74 9.72 0.93
C GLY A 171 2.77 9.01 0.01
N PRO A 172 3.25 8.27 -1.00
CA PRO A 172 2.37 7.44 -1.82
C PRO A 172 1.73 6.35 -0.96
N ALA A 173 0.42 6.14 -1.13
CA ALA A 173 -0.21 4.93 -0.64
C ALA A 173 0.32 3.74 -1.44
N LEU A 174 0.54 2.63 -0.75
CA LEU A 174 1.04 1.38 -1.30
C LEU A 174 0.36 0.20 -0.59
N PRO A 175 -0.94 -0.01 -0.85
CA PRO A 175 -1.65 -1.15 -0.31
C PRO A 175 -1.13 -2.46 -0.90
N ASP A 176 -1.47 -3.56 -0.22
CA ASP A 176 -1.19 -4.92 -0.69
C ASP A 176 -1.90 -5.15 -2.03
N PRO A 177 -1.17 -5.51 -3.10
CA PRO A 177 -1.75 -5.68 -4.43
C PRO A 177 -2.79 -6.81 -4.51
N ARG A 178 -2.74 -7.78 -3.57
CA ARG A 178 -3.72 -8.88 -3.49
C ARG A 178 -5.14 -8.39 -3.23
N LEU A 179 -5.31 -7.17 -2.70
CA LEU A 179 -6.62 -6.55 -2.49
C LEU A 179 -7.34 -6.20 -3.80
N ALA A 180 -6.64 -6.19 -4.94
CA ALA A 180 -7.23 -5.95 -6.25
C ALA A 180 -7.58 -7.24 -7.02
N ASP A 181 -7.27 -8.43 -6.48
CA ASP A 181 -7.34 -9.69 -7.23
C ASP A 181 -8.78 -10.06 -7.60
N GLY A 182 -9.03 -10.17 -8.89
CA GLY A 182 -10.36 -10.50 -9.43
C GLY A 182 -11.39 -9.36 -9.28
N LEU A 183 -10.96 -8.15 -8.93
CA LEU A 183 -11.85 -7.00 -8.71
C LEU A 183 -11.60 -5.89 -9.73
N THR A 184 -12.64 -5.09 -9.96
CA THR A 184 -12.49 -3.74 -10.52
C THR A 184 -12.27 -2.75 -9.39
N VAL A 185 -11.16 -2.03 -9.41
CA VAL A 185 -10.73 -1.11 -8.35
C VAL A 185 -10.52 0.30 -8.90
N ASP A 186 -10.59 1.30 -8.02
CA ASP A 186 -10.30 2.69 -8.39
C ASP A 186 -8.81 2.99 -8.31
N LEU A 187 -8.08 2.64 -9.37
CA LEU A 187 -6.64 2.89 -9.46
C LEU A 187 -6.29 4.37 -9.65
N ALA A 188 -7.27 5.26 -9.86
CA ALA A 188 -7.03 6.70 -9.80
C ALA A 188 -7.05 7.22 -8.37
N ALA A 189 -7.74 6.57 -7.42
CA ALA A 189 -7.83 7.04 -6.06
C ALA A 189 -6.47 7.03 -5.34
N ALA A 190 -6.25 8.06 -4.53
CA ALA A 190 -5.01 8.23 -3.79
C ALA A 190 -4.78 7.12 -2.74
N GLU A 191 -5.84 6.49 -2.22
CA GLU A 191 -5.73 5.34 -1.30
C GLU A 191 -5.13 4.09 -1.95
N TRP A 192 -5.26 3.97 -3.28
CA TRP A 192 -4.64 2.91 -4.06
C TRP A 192 -3.26 3.28 -4.59
N GLY A 193 -2.86 4.56 -4.48
CA GLY A 193 -1.58 5.07 -4.97
C GLY A 193 -1.67 5.96 -6.21
N GLY A 194 -2.88 6.30 -6.66
CA GLY A 194 -3.07 7.26 -7.76
C GLY A 194 -2.66 8.68 -7.35
N ILE A 195 -2.02 9.42 -8.25
CA ILE A 195 -1.53 10.78 -8.01
C ILE A 195 -1.86 11.72 -9.17
N VAL A 196 -1.79 13.02 -8.91
CA VAL A 196 -2.10 14.07 -9.90
C VAL A 196 -0.87 14.95 -10.11
N PRO A 197 0.09 14.54 -10.97
CA PRO A 197 1.41 15.18 -11.07
C PRO A 197 1.40 16.58 -11.70
N SER A 198 0.40 16.95 -12.50
CA SER A 198 0.34 18.26 -13.17
C SER A 198 -1.07 18.62 -13.64
N CYS A 199 -1.33 19.92 -13.79
CA CYS A 199 -2.55 20.48 -14.37
C CYS A 199 -2.22 21.81 -15.06
N SER A 200 -3.12 22.30 -15.91
CA SER A 200 -2.97 23.58 -16.63
C SER A 200 -3.12 24.80 -15.72
N ASP A 201 -4.11 24.79 -14.84
CA ASP A 201 -4.45 25.86 -13.90
C ASP A 201 -4.99 25.24 -12.59
N MET A 202 -4.90 25.98 -11.50
CA MET A 202 -5.36 25.57 -10.17
C MET A 202 -5.82 26.83 -9.42
N HIS A 203 -6.86 27.48 -9.95
CA HIS A 203 -7.37 28.74 -9.40
C HIS A 203 -7.96 28.56 -8.01
N PHE A 204 -8.79 27.53 -7.82
CA PHE A 204 -9.32 27.11 -6.52
C PHE A 204 -9.22 25.59 -6.33
N GLY A 205 -9.16 25.18 -5.07
CA GLY A 205 -8.93 23.80 -4.71
C GLY A 205 -7.54 23.31 -5.11
N ARG A 206 -7.24 22.03 -4.84
CA ARG A 206 -5.98 21.40 -5.25
C ARG A 206 -6.26 20.30 -6.26
N ARG A 207 -5.35 20.12 -7.21
CA ARG A 207 -5.41 19.00 -8.18
C ARG A 207 -5.53 17.62 -7.50
N ALA A 208 -4.86 17.41 -6.36
CA ALA A 208 -4.91 16.17 -5.59
C ALA A 208 -6.30 15.85 -5.02
N ASN A 209 -7.20 16.84 -4.94
CA ASN A 209 -8.57 16.62 -4.49
C ASN A 209 -9.37 15.72 -5.44
N LEU A 210 -9.02 15.67 -6.74
CA LEU A 210 -9.70 14.82 -7.72
C LEU A 210 -9.66 13.34 -7.34
N VAL A 211 -8.56 12.92 -6.69
CA VAL A 211 -8.30 11.53 -6.32
C VAL A 211 -8.46 11.28 -4.82
N ALA A 212 -8.74 12.32 -4.03
CA ALA A 212 -8.91 12.23 -2.58
C ALA A 212 -10.09 11.31 -2.20
N PRO A 213 -10.06 10.57 -1.08
CA PRO A 213 -11.13 9.64 -0.70
C PRO A 213 -12.52 10.27 -0.54
N GLY A 214 -13.54 9.41 -0.60
CA GLY A 214 -14.93 9.77 -0.38
C GLY A 214 -15.51 10.76 -1.39
N GLU A 215 -16.60 11.40 -1.00
CA GLU A 215 -17.27 12.44 -1.79
C GLU A 215 -16.80 13.83 -1.37
N ALA A 216 -16.79 14.79 -2.30
CA ALA A 216 -16.56 16.18 -1.94
C ALA A 216 -17.73 16.69 -1.07
N ARG A 217 -17.43 17.54 -0.08
CA ARG A 217 -18.43 18.18 0.80
C ARG A 217 -18.73 19.62 0.42
N SER A 218 -17.87 20.23 -0.39
CA SER A 218 -18.02 21.58 -0.94
C SER A 218 -17.16 21.75 -2.20
N MET A 219 -17.33 22.85 -2.93
CA MET A 219 -16.47 23.20 -4.08
C MET A 219 -14.98 23.31 -3.71
N GLY A 220 -14.66 23.78 -2.50
CA GLY A 220 -13.27 23.91 -2.03
C GLY A 220 -12.53 22.58 -1.89
N GLU A 221 -13.26 21.46 -1.94
CA GLU A 221 -12.71 20.11 -1.95
C GLU A 221 -12.62 19.52 -3.36
N GLY A 222 -12.78 20.29 -4.43
CA GLY A 222 -12.54 19.86 -5.82
C GLY A 222 -11.26 20.46 -6.43
N TRP A 223 -11.12 20.35 -7.74
CA TRP A 223 -10.17 21.10 -8.58
C TRP A 223 -10.96 22.08 -9.45
N GLU A 224 -10.58 23.36 -9.46
CA GLU A 224 -11.25 24.40 -10.24
C GLU A 224 -10.25 25.32 -10.94
N THR A 225 -10.60 25.69 -12.17
CA THR A 225 -9.78 26.53 -13.05
C THR A 225 -10.38 27.92 -13.23
N ARG A 226 -9.55 28.88 -13.61
CA ARG A 226 -10.00 30.24 -13.92
C ARG A 226 -10.86 30.25 -15.19
N ARG A 227 -11.95 31.00 -15.17
CA ARG A 227 -12.79 31.25 -16.35
C ARG A 227 -11.96 31.69 -17.56
N ARG A 228 -12.06 30.94 -18.65
CA ARG A 228 -11.41 31.17 -19.93
C ARG A 228 -12.31 32.03 -20.81
N ARG A 229 -11.69 32.95 -21.56
CA ARG A 229 -12.38 33.85 -22.51
C ARG A 229 -11.92 33.68 -23.96
N GLY A 230 -10.83 32.94 -24.18
CA GLY A 230 -10.26 32.64 -25.49
C GLY A 230 -10.40 31.15 -25.84
N PRO A 231 -9.87 30.71 -27.00
CA PRO A 231 -9.90 29.31 -27.37
C PRO A 231 -9.07 28.43 -26.41
N GLY A 232 -9.34 27.13 -26.42
CA GLY A 232 -8.61 26.13 -25.66
C GLY A 232 -9.45 25.47 -24.58
N ALA A 233 -8.76 24.70 -23.75
CA ALA A 233 -9.32 23.89 -22.69
C ALA A 233 -8.35 23.86 -21.50
N ASP A 234 -8.85 23.46 -20.34
CA ASP A 234 -8.02 23.16 -19.19
C ASP A 234 -7.87 21.66 -19.01
N TRP A 235 -6.75 21.24 -18.40
CA TRP A 235 -6.41 19.82 -18.34
C TRP A 235 -5.73 19.45 -17.03
N VAL A 236 -5.84 18.17 -16.68
CA VAL A 236 -5.17 17.58 -15.53
C VAL A 236 -4.65 16.19 -15.90
N ARG A 237 -3.39 15.93 -15.51
CA ARG A 237 -2.74 14.63 -15.70
C ARG A 237 -2.79 13.84 -14.41
N LEU A 238 -3.16 12.58 -14.52
CA LEU A 238 -3.18 11.61 -13.44
C LEU A 238 -2.23 10.47 -13.76
N THR A 239 -1.55 9.95 -12.75
CA THR A 239 -0.87 8.66 -12.80
C THR A 239 -1.68 7.71 -11.94
N LEU A 240 -2.11 6.58 -12.51
CA LEU A 240 -2.86 5.56 -11.80
C LEU A 240 -1.97 4.89 -10.74
N ALA A 241 -2.48 3.95 -9.96
CA ALA A 241 -1.67 3.17 -9.02
C ALA A 241 -0.76 2.17 -9.74
N THR A 242 -1.27 1.55 -10.81
CA THR A 242 -0.50 0.68 -11.70
C THR A 242 -1.06 0.68 -13.12
N GLU A 243 -0.39 0.03 -14.06
CA GLU A 243 -0.91 -0.20 -15.41
C GLU A 243 -2.18 -1.07 -15.36
N CYS A 244 -3.22 -0.64 -16.06
CA CYS A 244 -4.51 -1.30 -16.02
C CYS A 244 -5.28 -1.15 -17.33
N THR A 245 -6.36 -1.92 -17.44
CA THR A 245 -7.43 -1.68 -18.41
C THR A 245 -8.60 -1.01 -17.70
N LEU A 246 -9.19 0.01 -18.35
CA LEU A 246 -10.33 0.75 -17.80
C LEU A 246 -11.64 0.21 -18.34
N ARG A 247 -12.65 0.10 -17.47
CA ARG A 247 -14.03 -0.25 -17.85
C ARG A 247 -14.96 0.95 -17.81
N GLN A 248 -14.75 1.82 -16.83
CA GLN A 248 -15.55 3.01 -16.62
C GLN A 248 -14.71 4.08 -15.94
N VAL A 249 -15.00 5.34 -16.24
CA VAL A 249 -14.58 6.51 -15.46
C VAL A 249 -15.81 7.22 -14.93
N ILE A 250 -15.74 7.69 -13.68
CA ILE A 250 -16.78 8.50 -13.07
C ILE A 250 -16.23 9.92 -12.88
N LEU A 251 -16.83 10.88 -13.58
CA LEU A 251 -16.54 12.31 -13.40
C LEU A 251 -17.62 12.93 -12.52
N ASP A 252 -17.22 13.38 -11.34
CA ASP A 252 -18.10 14.01 -10.37
C ASP A 252 -17.95 15.52 -10.42
N THR A 253 -19.03 16.23 -10.72
CA THR A 253 -19.10 17.70 -10.72
C THR A 253 -19.98 18.23 -9.59
N ARG A 254 -20.32 17.40 -8.61
CA ARG A 254 -21.07 17.85 -7.43
C ARG A 254 -20.42 19.05 -6.77
N HIS A 255 -21.28 19.93 -6.27
CA HIS A 255 -21.00 21.27 -5.73
C HIS A 255 -20.66 22.34 -6.78
N PHE A 256 -20.27 21.99 -8.02
CA PHE A 256 -20.01 22.94 -9.09
C PHE A 256 -21.30 23.28 -9.86
N LYS A 257 -22.15 24.13 -9.26
CA LYS A 257 -23.51 24.40 -9.75
C LYS A 257 -23.59 25.40 -10.90
N GLY A 258 -22.65 26.34 -10.96
CA GLY A 258 -22.62 27.40 -11.99
C GLY A 258 -21.26 27.52 -12.71
N ASN A 259 -20.34 26.61 -12.39
CA ASN A 259 -18.95 26.59 -12.83
C ASN A 259 -18.46 25.16 -13.09
N ALA A 260 -19.36 24.19 -13.30
CA ALA A 260 -18.99 22.91 -13.89
C ALA A 260 -18.58 23.13 -15.36
N PRO A 261 -17.65 22.33 -15.90
CA PRO A 261 -17.33 22.36 -17.32
C PRO A 261 -18.54 22.03 -18.18
N GLU A 262 -18.56 22.57 -19.40
CA GLU A 262 -19.60 22.25 -20.39
C GLU A 262 -19.44 20.81 -20.88
N SER A 263 -18.21 20.38 -21.14
CA SER A 263 -17.88 19.02 -21.54
C SER A 263 -16.50 18.59 -21.06
N ALA A 264 -16.25 17.30 -21.06
CA ALA A 264 -14.93 16.75 -20.81
C ALA A 264 -14.62 15.57 -21.74
N GLU A 265 -13.34 15.35 -21.98
CA GLU A 265 -12.79 14.19 -22.67
C GLU A 265 -11.67 13.56 -21.84
N LEU A 266 -11.39 12.29 -22.11
CA LEU A 266 -10.33 11.55 -21.41
C LEU A 266 -9.47 10.79 -22.42
N SER A 267 -8.16 10.92 -22.26
CA SER A 267 -7.17 10.12 -22.99
C SER A 267 -6.26 9.38 -22.01
N GLY A 268 -5.67 8.27 -22.43
CA GLY A 268 -4.77 7.47 -21.60
C GLY A 268 -3.58 6.94 -22.38
N ARG A 269 -2.54 6.51 -21.64
CA ARG A 269 -1.35 5.88 -22.20
C ARG A 269 -0.65 4.97 -21.20
N SER A 270 -0.08 3.86 -21.64
CA SER A 270 0.82 3.02 -20.82
C SER A 270 2.26 3.58 -20.81
N SER A 271 2.78 3.95 -21.99
CA SER A 271 4.14 4.44 -22.17
C SER A 271 4.18 5.95 -22.47
N ARG A 272 5.39 6.50 -22.74
CA ARG A 272 5.57 7.93 -23.03
C ARG A 272 5.16 8.35 -24.45
N GLU A 273 4.84 7.41 -25.34
CA GLU A 273 4.78 7.65 -26.78
C GLU A 273 3.50 8.39 -27.22
N GLU A 274 2.32 7.78 -27.10
CA GLU A 274 1.09 8.34 -27.65
C GLU A 274 -0.10 8.26 -26.69
N TRP A 275 -0.95 9.29 -26.71
CA TRP A 275 -2.21 9.33 -25.96
C TRP A 275 -3.33 8.73 -26.80
N VAL A 276 -4.00 7.71 -26.25
CA VAL A 276 -5.16 7.07 -26.88
C VAL A 276 -6.44 7.67 -26.31
N PRO A 277 -7.42 8.07 -27.14
CA PRO A 277 -8.71 8.54 -26.65
C PRO A 277 -9.48 7.41 -25.95
N LEU A 278 -9.94 7.66 -24.73
CA LEU A 278 -10.69 6.71 -23.91
C LEU A 278 -12.17 7.09 -23.77
N VAL A 279 -12.43 8.39 -23.63
CA VAL A 279 -13.77 8.96 -23.57
C VAL A 279 -13.81 10.16 -24.51
N PRO A 280 -14.69 10.18 -25.53
CA PRO A 280 -14.80 11.33 -26.43
C PRO A 280 -15.37 12.56 -25.69
N PRO A 281 -15.28 13.77 -26.26
CA PRO A 281 -15.94 14.96 -25.73
C PRO A 281 -17.40 14.68 -25.37
N THR A 282 -17.68 14.70 -24.06
CA THR A 282 -18.98 14.34 -23.51
C THR A 282 -19.53 15.53 -22.73
N PRO A 283 -20.76 16.00 -23.03
CA PRO A 283 -21.41 17.04 -22.25
C PRO A 283 -21.57 16.66 -20.79
N LEU A 284 -21.29 17.59 -19.89
CA LEU A 284 -21.49 17.42 -18.45
C LEU A 284 -22.66 18.27 -17.96
N GLN A 285 -23.24 17.87 -16.85
CA GLN A 285 -24.29 18.58 -16.13
C GLN A 285 -23.73 19.10 -14.80
N PRO A 286 -24.10 20.33 -14.38
CA PRO A 286 -23.73 20.84 -13.07
C PRO A 286 -24.25 19.97 -11.93
N ASP A 287 -23.49 19.89 -10.85
CA ASP A 287 -23.87 19.20 -9.61
C ASP A 287 -24.20 17.70 -9.79
N GLN A 288 -23.57 17.02 -10.75
CA GLN A 288 -23.91 15.65 -11.15
C GLN A 288 -22.68 14.72 -11.25
N ARG A 289 -22.93 13.41 -10.99
CA ARG A 289 -22.01 12.32 -11.31
C ARG A 289 -22.28 11.77 -12.71
N HIS A 290 -21.22 11.62 -13.49
CA HIS A 290 -21.24 11.12 -14.86
C HIS A 290 -20.52 9.79 -14.91
N HIS A 291 -21.23 8.72 -15.25
CA HIS A 291 -20.67 7.39 -15.44
C HIS A 291 -20.37 7.19 -16.93
N LEU A 292 -19.09 7.22 -17.28
CA LEU A 292 -18.61 7.22 -18.67
C LEU A 292 -17.97 5.87 -18.95
N ALA A 293 -18.58 5.08 -19.85
CA ALA A 293 -18.01 3.82 -20.30
C ALA A 293 -16.71 4.07 -21.07
N VAL A 294 -15.73 3.18 -20.91
CA VAL A 294 -14.49 3.21 -21.67
C VAL A 294 -14.50 2.03 -22.65
N ASP A 295 -14.67 2.33 -23.93
CA ASP A 295 -14.71 1.35 -25.01
C ASP A 295 -13.30 1.12 -25.59
N SER A 296 -12.32 0.91 -24.71
CA SER A 296 -10.93 0.61 -25.08
C SER A 296 -10.38 -0.48 -24.18
N ALA A 297 -9.72 -1.46 -24.79
CA ALA A 297 -8.98 -2.51 -24.08
C ALA A 297 -7.49 -2.16 -23.92
N GLU A 298 -7.06 -0.99 -24.41
CA GLU A 298 -5.67 -0.56 -24.36
C GLU A 298 -5.20 -0.37 -22.90
N PRO A 299 -4.08 -0.98 -22.50
CA PRO A 299 -3.46 -0.73 -21.20
C PRO A 299 -3.06 0.74 -21.02
N VAL A 300 -3.33 1.28 -19.84
CA VAL A 300 -3.00 2.66 -19.47
C VAL A 300 -2.40 2.74 -18.08
N ARG A 301 -1.46 3.67 -17.91
CA ARG A 301 -0.77 4.02 -16.65
C ARG A 301 -1.03 5.48 -16.28
N GLU A 302 -1.16 6.35 -17.28
CA GLU A 302 -1.48 7.76 -17.12
C GLU A 302 -2.80 8.11 -17.80
N LEU A 303 -3.51 9.09 -17.23
CA LEU A 303 -4.71 9.70 -17.80
C LEU A 303 -4.53 11.20 -18.00
N LEU A 304 -5.15 11.73 -19.04
CA LEU A 304 -5.29 13.16 -19.32
C LEU A 304 -6.78 13.46 -19.39
N LEU A 305 -7.29 14.12 -18.35
CA LEU A 305 -8.63 14.69 -18.36
C LEU A 305 -8.53 16.11 -18.91
N THR A 306 -9.28 16.38 -19.97
CA THR A 306 -9.44 17.72 -20.55
C THR A 306 -10.88 18.19 -20.33
N VAL A 307 -11.04 19.40 -19.80
CA VAL A 307 -12.33 20.03 -19.52
C VAL A 307 -12.50 21.29 -20.37
N HIS A 308 -13.71 21.49 -20.91
CA HIS A 308 -13.98 22.56 -21.86
C HIS A 308 -15.07 23.53 -21.37
N PRO A 309 -14.89 24.84 -21.63
CA PRO A 309 -13.60 25.51 -21.91
C PRO A 309 -12.70 25.59 -20.66
N ASP A 310 -13.31 25.47 -19.48
CA ASP A 310 -12.76 25.57 -18.13
C ASP A 310 -13.81 25.03 -17.14
N GLY A 311 -13.58 25.16 -15.84
CA GLY A 311 -14.55 24.84 -14.79
C GLY A 311 -13.95 24.00 -13.65
N GLY A 312 -14.84 23.42 -12.85
CA GLY A 312 -14.47 22.64 -11.68
C GLY A 312 -15.02 21.20 -11.65
N VAL A 313 -14.19 20.29 -11.15
CA VAL A 313 -14.49 18.87 -11.00
C VAL A 313 -14.19 18.45 -9.57
N ALA A 314 -15.15 17.78 -8.93
CA ALA A 314 -15.04 17.32 -7.56
C ALA A 314 -14.14 16.08 -7.43
N ARG A 315 -14.41 15.04 -8.22
CA ARG A 315 -13.67 13.77 -8.20
C ARG A 315 -13.57 13.15 -9.59
N LEU A 316 -12.51 12.36 -9.77
CA LEU A 316 -12.41 11.37 -10.84
C LEU A 316 -12.22 10.00 -10.19
N ARG A 317 -13.06 9.03 -10.58
CA ARG A 317 -12.94 7.62 -10.16
C ARG A 317 -12.79 6.72 -11.37
N THR A 318 -12.17 5.58 -11.19
CA THR A 318 -12.00 4.54 -12.20
C THR A 318 -12.62 3.23 -11.74
N ALA A 319 -13.13 2.45 -12.68
CA ALA A 319 -13.32 1.02 -12.52
C ALA A 319 -12.28 0.33 -13.41
N ALA A 320 -11.18 -0.08 -12.79
CA ALA A 320 -9.98 -0.54 -13.48
C ALA A 320 -9.59 -1.96 -13.05
N VAL A 321 -9.03 -2.74 -13.98
CA VAL A 321 -8.44 -4.05 -13.68
C VAL A 321 -6.95 -3.97 -14.00
N PRO A 322 -6.05 -4.19 -13.02
CA PRO A 322 -4.61 -4.25 -13.29
C PRO A 322 -4.28 -5.22 -14.44
N THR A 323 -3.37 -4.84 -15.32
CA THR A 323 -2.77 -5.81 -16.25
C THR A 323 -1.84 -6.75 -15.47
N ALA A 324 -1.45 -7.89 -16.04
CA ALA A 324 -0.46 -8.77 -15.41
C ALA A 324 0.87 -8.02 -15.19
N ALA A 325 1.28 -7.17 -16.14
CA ALA A 325 2.48 -6.35 -16.02
C ALA A 325 2.34 -5.29 -14.91
N GLY A 326 1.23 -4.55 -14.88
CA GLY A 326 0.99 -3.57 -13.81
C GLY A 326 0.88 -4.22 -12.43
N ARG A 327 0.27 -5.39 -12.35
CA ARG A 327 0.18 -6.14 -11.10
C ARG A 327 1.57 -6.58 -10.61
N ARG A 328 2.43 -7.09 -11.49
CA ARG A 328 3.83 -7.40 -11.18
C ARG A 328 4.58 -6.17 -10.66
N GLU A 329 4.55 -5.06 -11.40
CA GLU A 329 5.22 -3.81 -11.02
C GLU A 329 4.77 -3.35 -9.63
N TRP A 330 3.47 -3.42 -9.34
CA TRP A 330 2.93 -3.06 -8.02
C TRP A 330 3.41 -4.02 -6.92
N ALA A 331 3.35 -5.34 -7.16
CA ALA A 331 3.80 -6.32 -6.19
C ALA A 331 5.27 -6.16 -5.82
N GLU A 332 6.14 -5.88 -6.79
CA GLU A 332 7.56 -5.65 -6.51
C GLU A 332 7.80 -4.38 -5.71
N ARG A 333 7.18 -3.26 -6.10
CA ARG A 333 7.26 -2.02 -5.30
C ARG A 333 6.78 -2.26 -3.87
N TRP A 334 5.71 -3.04 -3.71
CA TRP A 334 5.17 -3.40 -2.39
C TRP A 334 6.17 -4.25 -1.60
N LEU A 335 6.71 -5.34 -2.17
CA LEU A 335 7.71 -6.21 -1.53
C LEU A 335 8.99 -5.46 -1.15
N ASP A 336 9.46 -4.57 -2.02
CA ASP A 336 10.65 -3.75 -1.78
C ASP A 336 10.44 -2.76 -0.63
N ALA A 337 9.22 -2.23 -0.49
CA ALA A 337 8.87 -1.29 0.56
C ALA A 337 8.60 -1.97 1.92
N LEU A 338 8.25 -3.26 1.96
CA LEU A 338 7.94 -3.96 3.21
C LEU A 338 9.09 -3.87 4.23
N PRO A 339 8.79 -3.70 5.52
CA PRO A 339 9.77 -3.93 6.58
C PRO A 339 10.32 -5.35 6.49
N GLU A 340 11.57 -5.52 6.93
CA GLU A 340 12.31 -6.77 6.74
C GLU A 340 11.56 -8.00 7.27
N ALA A 341 11.02 -7.92 8.49
CA ALA A 341 10.26 -9.03 9.09
C ALA A 341 9.02 -9.40 8.28
N ALA A 342 8.36 -8.43 7.65
CA ALA A 342 7.18 -8.67 6.81
C ALA A 342 7.57 -9.32 5.48
N LEU A 343 8.63 -8.85 4.81
CA LEU A 343 9.11 -9.48 3.59
C LEU A 343 9.62 -10.90 3.83
N ARG A 344 10.38 -11.11 4.91
CA ARG A 344 10.86 -12.44 5.31
C ARG A 344 9.71 -13.43 5.37
N ARG A 345 8.58 -13.04 5.97
CA ARG A 345 7.37 -13.89 6.01
C ARG A 345 6.81 -14.21 4.63
N GLU A 346 6.72 -13.25 3.71
CA GLU A 346 6.25 -13.49 2.34
C GLU A 346 7.19 -14.44 1.59
N LEU A 347 8.51 -14.30 1.76
CA LEU A 347 9.51 -15.19 1.16
C LEU A 347 9.51 -16.59 1.80
N THR A 348 9.34 -16.72 3.11
CA THR A 348 9.21 -18.02 3.78
C THR A 348 7.97 -18.79 3.32
N ALA A 349 6.87 -18.09 2.99
CA ALA A 349 5.69 -18.73 2.40
C ALA A 349 5.96 -19.29 0.99
N VAL A 350 6.93 -18.73 0.27
CA VAL A 350 7.39 -19.23 -1.04
C VAL A 350 8.30 -20.45 -0.87
N CYS A 351 9.32 -20.36 -0.03
CA CYS A 351 10.32 -21.42 0.16
C CYS A 351 10.68 -21.58 1.65
N GLY A 352 10.67 -22.83 2.13
CA GLY A 352 10.97 -23.14 3.52
C GLY A 352 12.45 -23.13 3.91
N SER A 353 13.37 -22.90 2.96
CA SER A 353 14.81 -22.76 3.27
C SER A 353 15.10 -21.40 3.88
N SER A 354 15.62 -21.39 5.10
CA SER A 354 16.03 -20.17 5.81
C SER A 354 17.16 -19.45 5.07
N ARG A 355 18.15 -20.20 4.56
CA ARG A 355 19.25 -19.66 3.75
C ARG A 355 18.76 -18.99 2.47
N TRP A 356 17.85 -19.63 1.75
CA TRP A 356 17.25 -19.04 0.54
C TRP A 356 16.55 -17.71 0.85
N VAL A 357 15.77 -17.67 1.94
CA VAL A 357 15.04 -16.47 2.36
C VAL A 357 16.00 -15.32 2.65
N GLU A 358 17.06 -15.55 3.44
CA GLU A 358 18.06 -14.52 3.75
C GLU A 358 18.82 -14.03 2.51
N ASP A 359 19.25 -14.97 1.66
CA ASP A 359 20.02 -14.63 0.47
C ASP A 359 19.17 -13.84 -0.54
N VAL A 360 17.89 -14.19 -0.75
CA VAL A 360 16.96 -13.38 -1.58
C VAL A 360 16.65 -12.03 -0.93
N LEU A 361 16.39 -11.99 0.38
CA LEU A 361 16.09 -10.74 1.09
C LEU A 361 17.23 -9.72 0.99
N SER A 362 18.48 -10.20 0.96
CA SER A 362 19.68 -9.38 0.80
C SER A 362 19.83 -8.75 -0.59
N ARG A 363 19.08 -9.24 -1.59
CA ARG A 363 19.12 -8.79 -3.00
C ARG A 363 18.11 -7.69 -3.31
N ARG A 364 17.35 -7.20 -2.32
CA ARG A 364 16.49 -6.02 -2.48
C ARG A 364 17.30 -4.78 -2.90
N PRO A 365 16.75 -3.88 -3.74
CA PRO A 365 15.43 -3.95 -4.38
C PRO A 365 15.41 -4.91 -5.57
N PHE A 366 14.25 -5.48 -5.89
CA PHE A 366 14.14 -6.54 -6.89
C PHE A 366 14.05 -6.05 -8.35
N LEU A 367 13.57 -4.83 -8.62
CA LEU A 367 13.61 -4.16 -9.95
C LEU A 367 13.31 -5.07 -11.16
N ASP A 368 12.14 -5.70 -11.21
CA ASP A 368 11.69 -6.66 -12.24
C ASP A 368 12.48 -7.98 -12.32
N ALA A 369 13.30 -8.27 -11.31
CA ALA A 369 14.22 -9.43 -11.30
C ALA A 369 13.93 -10.47 -10.21
N LEU A 370 12.84 -10.37 -9.44
CA LEU A 370 12.57 -11.31 -8.34
C LEU A 370 12.58 -12.79 -8.80
N PRO A 371 11.95 -13.19 -9.94
CA PRO A 371 12.01 -14.58 -10.41
C PRO A 371 13.44 -15.05 -10.72
N SER A 372 14.23 -14.19 -11.36
CA SER A 372 15.63 -14.50 -11.73
C SER A 372 16.53 -14.59 -10.51
N VAL A 373 16.36 -13.67 -9.55
CA VAL A 373 17.07 -13.68 -8.26
C VAL A 373 16.73 -14.94 -7.46
N ALA A 374 15.44 -15.29 -7.41
CA ALA A 374 14.96 -16.48 -6.73
C ALA A 374 15.57 -17.78 -7.29
N GLU A 375 15.68 -17.88 -8.63
CA GLU A 375 16.31 -19.00 -9.34
C GLU A 375 17.84 -19.03 -9.12
N GLU A 376 18.53 -17.90 -9.25
CA GLU A 376 19.97 -17.78 -9.02
C GLU A 376 20.34 -18.27 -7.62
N VAL A 377 19.65 -17.74 -6.59
CA VAL A 377 19.89 -18.13 -5.20
C VAL A 377 19.67 -19.62 -5.02
N TRP A 378 18.54 -20.16 -5.50
CA TRP A 378 18.24 -21.60 -5.40
C TRP A 378 19.34 -22.48 -5.98
N ASN A 379 19.81 -22.15 -7.18
CA ASN A 379 20.84 -22.93 -7.87
C ASN A 379 22.20 -22.92 -7.13
N THR A 380 22.46 -21.89 -6.32
CA THR A 380 23.70 -21.78 -5.52
C THR A 380 23.59 -22.37 -4.11
N LEU A 381 22.40 -22.82 -3.68
CA LEU A 381 22.22 -23.37 -2.34
C LEU A 381 22.98 -24.70 -2.17
N PRO A 382 23.66 -24.90 -1.03
CA PRO A 382 24.12 -26.21 -0.59
C PRO A 382 22.97 -27.20 -0.40
N ASP A 383 23.27 -28.49 -0.55
CA ASP A 383 22.29 -29.58 -0.39
C ASP A 383 21.55 -29.53 0.96
N ARG A 384 22.25 -29.15 2.03
CA ARG A 384 21.65 -28.99 3.36
C ARG A 384 20.46 -28.03 3.34
N ASP A 385 20.59 -26.91 2.64
CA ASP A 385 19.57 -25.86 2.60
C ASP A 385 18.45 -26.21 1.62
N ARG A 386 18.76 -26.94 0.53
CA ARG A 386 17.76 -27.55 -0.35
C ARG A 386 16.92 -28.58 0.41
N LEU A 387 17.55 -29.43 1.22
CA LEU A 387 16.89 -30.41 2.08
C LEU A 387 15.97 -29.75 3.11
N GLU A 388 16.37 -28.61 3.71
CA GLU A 388 15.50 -27.83 4.60
C GLU A 388 14.20 -27.41 3.88
N ALA A 389 14.30 -26.92 2.65
CA ALA A 389 13.11 -26.58 1.86
C ALA A 389 12.22 -27.80 1.56
N LEU A 390 12.81 -28.95 1.22
CA LEU A 390 12.07 -30.18 0.94
C LEU A 390 11.34 -30.70 2.19
N LEU A 391 11.98 -30.65 3.36
CA LEU A 391 11.41 -31.05 4.64
C LEU A 391 10.26 -30.13 5.09
N ALA A 392 10.28 -28.86 4.69
CA ALA A 392 9.22 -27.91 4.99
C ALA A 392 7.94 -28.12 4.16
N HIS A 393 7.96 -29.00 3.14
CA HIS A 393 6.77 -29.26 2.32
C HIS A 393 5.72 -30.08 3.05
N PRO A 394 4.43 -29.75 2.86
CA PRO A 394 3.34 -30.62 3.25
C PRO A 394 3.26 -31.83 2.33
N ARG A 395 2.81 -32.96 2.87
CA ARG A 395 2.60 -34.19 2.11
C ARG A 395 1.48 -34.03 1.08
N ILE A 396 1.64 -34.72 -0.04
CA ILE A 396 0.60 -34.79 -1.09
C ILE A 396 -0.53 -35.73 -0.63
N GLY A 397 -1.77 -35.24 -0.68
CA GLY A 397 -2.96 -36.02 -0.31
C GLY A 397 -3.42 -35.85 1.15
N GLU A 398 -2.64 -35.17 1.99
CA GLU A 398 -3.14 -34.70 3.29
C GLU A 398 -3.99 -33.45 3.09
N LYS A 399 -5.12 -33.33 3.80
CA LYS A 399 -6.05 -32.19 3.65
C LYS A 399 -5.35 -30.90 4.07
N PRO A 400 -5.02 -29.99 3.14
CA PRO A 400 -4.41 -28.73 3.50
C PRO A 400 -5.45 -27.85 4.20
N ARG A 401 -4.99 -26.83 4.93
CA ARG A 401 -5.91 -25.86 5.53
C ARG A 401 -6.77 -25.22 4.44
N ALA A 402 -8.06 -25.04 4.73
CA ALA A 402 -8.98 -24.44 3.77
C ALA A 402 -8.47 -23.05 3.34
N GLY A 403 -8.35 -22.83 2.03
CA GLY A 403 -7.90 -21.55 1.45
C GLY A 403 -6.39 -21.39 1.33
N SER A 404 -5.60 -22.38 1.76
CA SER A 404 -4.13 -22.32 1.67
C SER A 404 -3.61 -22.52 0.24
N GLN A 405 -2.38 -22.10 -0.01
CA GLN A 405 -1.72 -22.22 -1.31
C GLN A 405 -1.55 -23.69 -1.72
N GLU A 406 -1.25 -24.55 -0.75
CA GLU A 406 -1.08 -25.99 -0.90
C GLU A 406 -2.37 -26.64 -1.43
N ARG A 407 -3.54 -26.22 -0.96
CA ARG A 407 -4.83 -26.73 -1.46
C ARG A 407 -5.00 -26.46 -2.95
N ARG A 408 -4.60 -25.27 -3.42
CA ARG A 408 -4.69 -24.92 -4.84
C ARG A 408 -3.68 -25.71 -5.67
N GLU A 409 -2.48 -25.92 -5.13
CA GLU A 409 -1.44 -26.71 -5.78
C GLU A 409 -1.85 -28.18 -5.93
N GLN A 410 -2.57 -28.72 -4.95
CA GLN A 410 -3.07 -30.11 -4.92
C GLN A 410 -4.49 -30.28 -5.47
N ALA A 411 -5.08 -29.26 -6.13
CA ALA A 411 -6.46 -29.34 -6.64
C ALA A 411 -6.69 -30.48 -7.65
N GLY A 412 -5.65 -30.96 -8.34
CA GLY A 412 -5.72 -32.13 -9.22
C GLY A 412 -5.96 -33.47 -8.51
N ALA A 413 -5.87 -33.49 -7.17
CA ALA A 413 -6.25 -34.63 -6.34
C ALA A 413 -7.69 -34.53 -5.81
N ASP A 414 -8.40 -33.40 -6.03
CA ASP A 414 -9.80 -33.26 -5.62
C ASP A 414 -10.68 -34.23 -6.42
N GLY A 415 -11.42 -35.10 -5.72
CA GLY A 415 -12.28 -36.11 -6.34
C GLY A 415 -11.57 -37.38 -6.79
N ALA A 416 -10.28 -37.56 -6.46
CA ALA A 416 -9.54 -38.80 -6.70
C ALA A 416 -10.15 -39.99 -5.94
N ASP A 417 -9.98 -41.20 -6.50
CA ASP A 417 -10.40 -42.43 -5.84
C ASP A 417 -9.68 -42.57 -4.49
N THR A 418 -10.44 -42.94 -3.46
CA THR A 418 -9.93 -43.31 -2.14
C THR A 418 -8.81 -44.34 -2.18
N ALA A 419 -8.81 -45.26 -3.15
CA ALA A 419 -7.73 -46.23 -3.35
C ALA A 419 -6.43 -45.56 -3.80
N VAL A 420 -6.50 -44.65 -4.78
CA VAL A 420 -5.33 -43.90 -5.29
C VAL A 420 -4.73 -43.04 -4.18
N LEU A 421 -5.56 -42.36 -3.39
CA LEU A 421 -5.10 -41.55 -2.26
C LEU A 421 -4.42 -42.40 -1.17
N ALA A 422 -4.91 -43.61 -0.91
CA ALA A 422 -4.28 -44.54 0.03
C ALA A 422 -2.90 -45.00 -0.50
N GLU A 423 -2.78 -45.29 -1.80
CA GLU A 423 -1.51 -45.66 -2.42
C GLU A 423 -0.49 -44.52 -2.40
N ILE A 424 -0.94 -43.26 -2.64
CA ILE A 424 -0.09 -42.08 -2.48
C ILE A 424 0.40 -41.95 -1.04
N ALA A 425 -0.47 -42.15 -0.04
CA ALA A 425 -0.08 -42.09 1.37
C ALA A 425 0.96 -43.15 1.73
N THR A 426 0.78 -44.40 1.27
CA THR A 426 1.78 -45.47 1.46
C THR A 426 3.10 -45.13 0.75
N GLY A 427 3.03 -44.62 -0.48
CA GLY A 427 4.22 -44.23 -1.24
C GLY A 427 4.98 -43.07 -0.59
N ASN A 428 4.29 -42.06 -0.04
CA ASN A 428 4.91 -40.96 0.71
C ASN A 428 5.69 -41.48 1.92
N ALA A 429 5.11 -42.40 2.68
CA ALA A 429 5.77 -43.01 3.85
C ALA A 429 7.04 -43.79 3.44
N ALA A 430 6.95 -44.61 2.38
CA ALA A 430 8.10 -45.34 1.84
C ALA A 430 9.18 -44.40 1.28
N TYR A 431 8.78 -43.28 0.68
CA TYR A 431 9.68 -42.28 0.15
C TYR A 431 10.45 -41.56 1.26
N GLU A 432 9.76 -41.13 2.32
CA GLU A 432 10.38 -40.49 3.49
C GLU A 432 11.33 -41.45 4.20
N GLU A 433 10.97 -42.73 4.35
CA GLU A 433 11.84 -43.74 4.95
C GLU A 433 13.13 -43.96 4.12
N ARG A 434 13.02 -43.96 2.79
CA ARG A 434 14.15 -44.22 1.89
C ARG A 434 15.09 -43.01 1.75
N PHE A 435 14.53 -41.82 1.56
CA PHE A 435 15.31 -40.63 1.18
C PHE A 435 15.48 -39.61 2.32
N GLY A 436 14.69 -39.71 3.39
CA GLY A 436 14.80 -38.83 4.57
C GLY A 436 14.20 -37.44 4.39
N PHE A 437 13.44 -37.20 3.32
CA PHE A 437 12.71 -35.94 3.08
C PHE A 437 11.36 -36.17 2.38
N THR A 438 10.49 -35.17 2.43
CA THR A 438 9.13 -35.25 1.87
C THR A 438 9.17 -35.44 0.35
N TYR A 439 8.27 -36.28 -0.18
CA TYR A 439 8.06 -36.38 -1.62
C TYR A 439 7.50 -35.06 -2.17
N VAL A 440 8.27 -34.40 -3.05
CA VAL A 440 7.90 -33.13 -3.67
C VAL A 440 7.78 -33.28 -5.18
N VAL A 441 6.65 -32.86 -5.75
CA VAL A 441 6.40 -32.79 -7.19
C VAL A 441 5.51 -31.58 -7.49
N ARG A 442 5.71 -30.92 -8.65
CA ARG A 442 4.83 -29.83 -9.07
C ARG A 442 3.43 -30.36 -9.40
N ALA A 443 2.51 -30.28 -8.45
CA ALA A 443 1.19 -30.89 -8.60
C ALA A 443 0.25 -30.13 -9.57
N SER A 444 0.46 -28.83 -9.77
CA SER A 444 -0.41 -28.00 -10.64
C SER A 444 -0.45 -28.57 -12.07
N GLY A 445 -1.64 -28.94 -12.55
CA GLY A 445 -1.87 -29.52 -13.88
C GLY A 445 -1.60 -31.03 -13.98
N ARG A 446 -1.41 -31.74 -12.86
CA ARG A 446 -1.27 -33.21 -12.81
C ARG A 446 -2.45 -33.84 -12.06
N THR A 447 -2.87 -35.02 -12.50
CA THR A 447 -3.87 -35.87 -11.85
C THR A 447 -3.25 -36.67 -10.69
N ALA A 448 -4.09 -37.21 -9.80
CA ALA A 448 -3.63 -38.10 -8.72
C ALA A 448 -2.88 -39.33 -9.26
N ASP A 449 -3.37 -39.95 -10.34
CA ASP A 449 -2.72 -41.11 -10.96
C ASP A 449 -1.35 -40.78 -11.55
N GLU A 450 -1.19 -39.63 -12.20
CA GLU A 450 0.11 -39.17 -12.71
C GLU A 450 1.10 -38.91 -11.57
N MET A 451 0.66 -38.31 -10.47
CA MET A 451 1.50 -38.11 -9.29
C MET A 451 1.91 -39.44 -8.65
N LEU A 452 1.00 -40.39 -8.54
CA LEU A 452 1.30 -41.74 -8.03
C LEU A 452 2.28 -42.49 -8.94
N ALA A 453 2.14 -42.39 -10.26
CA ALA A 453 3.06 -42.99 -11.20
C ALA A 453 4.48 -42.41 -11.06
N LEU A 454 4.60 -41.09 -10.92
CA LEU A 454 5.88 -40.42 -10.66
C LEU A 454 6.48 -40.82 -9.31
N LEU A 455 5.67 -40.94 -8.26
CA LEU A 455 6.11 -41.39 -6.95
C LEU A 455 6.70 -42.80 -7.03
N ARG A 456 5.99 -43.73 -7.69
CA ARG A 456 6.48 -45.10 -7.91
C ARG A 456 7.78 -45.14 -8.68
N GLN A 457 7.88 -44.37 -9.77
CA GLN A 457 9.10 -44.29 -10.57
C GLN A 457 10.29 -43.75 -9.76
N ARG A 458 10.06 -42.70 -8.97
CA ARG A 458 11.12 -42.03 -8.19
C ARG A 458 11.57 -42.82 -6.98
N LEU A 459 10.72 -43.71 -6.45
CA LEU A 459 11.13 -44.66 -5.42
C LEU A 459 12.26 -45.59 -5.88
N ASP A 460 12.48 -45.79 -7.18
CA ASP A 460 13.57 -46.63 -7.69
C ASP A 460 14.93 -45.89 -7.79
N ASN A 461 14.95 -44.56 -7.66
CA ASN A 461 16.18 -43.75 -7.75
C ASN A 461 17.15 -44.02 -6.60
N ASP A 462 18.44 -43.83 -6.84
CA ASP A 462 19.41 -43.69 -5.75
C ASP A 462 19.27 -42.32 -5.04
N PRO A 463 19.71 -42.18 -3.78
CA PRO A 463 19.49 -40.95 -3.02
C PRO A 463 20.09 -39.67 -3.62
N GLU A 464 21.22 -39.76 -4.32
CA GLU A 464 21.88 -38.59 -4.92
C GLU A 464 21.07 -38.10 -6.13
N THR A 465 20.69 -39.03 -7.02
CA THR A 465 19.79 -38.74 -8.14
C THR A 465 18.46 -38.17 -7.65
N GLU A 466 17.88 -38.75 -6.61
CA GLU A 466 16.57 -38.30 -6.12
C GLU A 466 16.61 -36.90 -5.49
N LEU A 467 17.69 -36.55 -4.81
CA LEU A 467 17.86 -35.19 -4.28
C LEU A 467 17.87 -34.15 -5.41
N GLU A 468 18.55 -34.43 -6.52
CA GLU A 468 18.57 -33.54 -7.69
C GLU A 468 17.19 -33.45 -8.37
N VAL A 469 16.48 -34.59 -8.53
CA VAL A 469 15.12 -34.60 -9.08
C VAL A 469 14.15 -33.82 -8.19
N ALA A 470 14.18 -34.05 -6.87
CA ALA A 470 13.34 -33.33 -5.92
C ALA A 470 13.68 -31.84 -5.88
N SER A 471 14.96 -31.48 -5.97
CA SER A 471 15.41 -30.09 -6.01
C SER A 471 14.95 -29.36 -7.27
N ALA A 472 14.96 -30.02 -8.43
CA ALA A 472 14.42 -29.47 -9.67
C ALA A 472 12.89 -29.28 -9.60
N GLN A 473 12.16 -30.25 -9.02
CA GLN A 473 10.72 -30.10 -8.78
C GLN A 473 10.43 -28.96 -7.80
N GLN A 474 11.27 -28.79 -6.78
CA GLN A 474 11.13 -27.70 -5.84
C GLN A 474 11.37 -26.33 -6.48
N LEU A 475 12.34 -26.20 -7.40
CA LEU A 475 12.54 -24.98 -8.17
C LEU A 475 11.31 -24.64 -9.03
N GLU A 476 10.71 -25.63 -9.71
CA GLU A 476 9.46 -25.42 -10.46
C GLU A 476 8.35 -24.85 -9.56
N ILE A 477 8.14 -25.43 -8.38
CA ILE A 477 7.13 -24.97 -7.42
C ILE A 477 7.47 -23.56 -6.98
N LEU A 478 8.69 -23.32 -6.51
CA LEU A 478 9.18 -22.04 -6.03
C LEU A 478 8.93 -20.92 -7.06
N LEU A 479 9.31 -21.12 -8.32
CA LEU A 479 9.10 -20.13 -9.38
C LEU A 479 7.62 -19.90 -9.71
N LEU A 480 6.78 -20.92 -9.60
CA LEU A 480 5.32 -20.75 -9.69
C LEU A 480 4.77 -19.93 -8.51
N ARG A 481 5.26 -20.15 -7.29
CA ARG A 481 4.85 -19.37 -6.11
C ARG A 481 5.30 -17.91 -6.22
N VAL A 482 6.53 -17.65 -6.67
CA VAL A 482 7.03 -16.29 -6.95
C VAL A 482 6.17 -15.61 -8.01
N ARG A 483 5.88 -16.27 -9.13
CA ARG A 483 5.00 -15.69 -10.16
C ARG A 483 3.62 -15.35 -9.62
N ARG A 484 3.00 -16.22 -8.83
CA ARG A 484 1.70 -15.93 -8.18
C ARG A 484 1.76 -14.77 -7.20
N LEU A 485 2.85 -14.64 -6.45
CA LEU A 485 3.07 -13.51 -5.54
C LEU A 485 3.10 -12.19 -6.33
N LEU A 486 3.67 -12.21 -7.54
CA LEU A 486 3.82 -11.04 -8.39
C LEU A 486 2.57 -10.72 -9.23
N GLU A 487 1.97 -11.74 -9.85
CA GLU A 487 0.94 -11.58 -10.88
C GLU A 487 -0.48 -11.84 -10.36
N GLY A 488 -0.60 -12.50 -9.21
CA GLY A 488 -1.88 -12.95 -8.69
C GLY A 488 -2.23 -14.40 -9.06
N PRO A 489 -3.46 -14.83 -8.71
CA PRO A 489 -3.94 -16.20 -8.87
C PRO A 489 -4.24 -16.61 -10.32
#